data_AF-A0A967HX09-F1
#
_entry.id   AF-A0A967HX09-F1
#
_cell.length_a   1.000
_cell.length_b   1.000
_cell.length_c   1.000
_cell.angle_alpha   90.00
_cell.angle_beta   90.00
_cell.angle_gamma   90.00
#
_symmetry.space_group_name_H-M   'P 1'
#
loop_
_entity.id
_entity.type
_entity.pdbx_description
1 polymer ?
#
loop_
_entity_poly.entity_id
_entity_poly.type
_entity_poly.pdbx_seq_one_letter_code
_entity_poly.pdbx_strand_id
1 'polypeptide(L)'
;QAAVQEAEKSAAVTRFLKRMVSSADPAKTGGEEVTVRQMLDKSAQTLADSYEDEPVVEAAIRDSMGITYQNLGAYDEAERHLA
;
A
#
# COMPACT_ATOMS: atom_id res chain seq x y z
N GLN A 1 2.60 -8.39 -25.48
CA GLN A 1 2.79 -7.19 -24.63
C GLN A 1 2.09 -7.28 -23.27
N ALA A 2 1.02 -8.07 -23.09
CA ALA A 2 0.35 -8.24 -21.78
C ALA A 2 1.26 -8.76 -20.64
N ALA A 3 2.17 -9.68 -20.93
CA ALA A 3 3.07 -10.24 -19.92
C ALA A 3 4.07 -9.22 -19.33
N VAL A 4 4.44 -8.18 -20.09
CA VAL A 4 5.35 -7.12 -19.60
C VAL A 4 4.59 -6.19 -18.64
N GLN A 5 3.36 -5.80 -19.00
CA GLN A 5 2.51 -4.97 -18.14
C GLN A 5 2.14 -5.68 -16.82
N GLU A 6 1.84 -6.97 -16.87
CA GLU A 6 1.53 -7.75 -15.66
C GLU A 6 2.76 -7.89 -14.75
N ALA A 7 3.95 -8.04 -15.33
CA ALA A 7 5.20 -8.08 -14.58
C ALA A 7 5.54 -6.73 -13.93
N GLU A 8 5.34 -5.62 -14.64
CA GLU A 8 5.53 -4.26 -14.12
C GLU A 8 4.57 -3.98 -12.95
N LYS A 9 3.30 -4.34 -13.10
CA LYS A 9 2.28 -4.25 -12.05
C LYS A 9 2.68 -5.06 -10.80
N SER A 10 3.07 -6.32 -10.99
CA SER A 10 3.53 -7.18 -9.90
C SER A 10 4.79 -6.64 -9.21
N ALA A 11 5.73 -6.10 -9.98
CA ALA A 11 6.93 -5.47 -9.45
C ALA A 11 6.60 -4.22 -8.63
N ALA A 12 5.64 -3.41 -9.07
CA ALA A 12 5.22 -2.21 -8.37
C ALA A 12 4.48 -2.50 -7.06
N VAL A 13 3.59 -3.51 -7.04
CA VAL A 13 2.96 -4.02 -5.81
C VAL A 13 4.02 -4.57 -4.84
N THR A 14 5.01 -5.29 -5.36
CA THR A 14 6.12 -5.80 -4.54
C THR A 14 6.95 -4.65 -3.95
N ARG A 15 7.25 -3.61 -4.74
CA ARG A 15 7.95 -2.41 -4.24
C ARG A 15 7.14 -1.69 -3.17
N PHE A 16 5.83 -1.56 -3.36
CA PHE A 16 4.92 -0.99 -2.37
C PHE A 16 4.98 -1.76 -1.05
N LEU A 17 4.79 -3.08 -1.10
CA LEU A 17 4.81 -3.93 0.10
C LEU A 17 6.15 -3.83 0.84
N LYS A 18 7.27 -3.86 0.11
CA LYS A 18 8.60 -3.68 0.70
C LYS A 18 8.73 -2.34 1.42
N ARG A 19 8.27 -1.24 0.79
CA ARG A 19 8.29 0.09 1.41
C ARG A 19 7.43 0.13 2.67
N MET A 20 6.20 -0.39 2.62
CA MET A 20 5.28 -0.46 3.75
C MET A 20 5.89 -1.22 4.94
N VAL A 21 6.37 -2.45 4.73
CA VAL A 21 6.93 -3.27 5.82
C VAL A 21 8.23 -2.66 6.35
N SER A 22 9.06 -2.05 5.50
CA SER A 22 10.29 -1.35 5.94
C SER A 22 10.03 -0.08 6.76
N SER A 23 8.77 0.35 6.90
CA SER A 23 8.40 1.48 7.74
C SER A 23 8.35 1.13 9.22
N ALA A 24 8.26 -0.16 9.56
CA ALA A 24 8.35 -0.68 10.93
C ALA A 24 9.80 -0.90 11.41
N ASP A 25 10.80 -0.46 10.63
CA ASP A 25 12.21 -0.49 11.02
C ASP A 25 12.40 0.27 12.36
N PRO A 26 12.85 -0.41 13.44
CA PRO A 26 13.03 0.21 14.76
C PRO A 26 13.95 1.44 14.73
N ALA A 27 14.90 1.50 13.80
CA ALA A 27 15.76 2.66 13.63
C ALA A 27 15.00 3.92 13.16
N LYS A 28 13.85 3.73 12.50
CA LYS A 28 12.95 4.81 12.06
C LYS A 28 11.83 5.10 13.04
N THR A 29 11.42 4.10 13.83
CA THR A 29 10.31 4.23 14.80
C THR A 29 10.79 4.59 16.20
N GLY A 30 12.10 4.65 16.44
CA GLY A 30 12.65 4.90 17.77
C GLY A 30 12.46 3.72 18.72
N GLY A 31 12.30 2.50 18.19
CA GLY A 31 12.04 1.30 18.98
C GLY A 31 10.57 1.06 19.32
N GLU A 32 9.65 1.91 18.84
CA GLU A 32 8.22 1.70 19.02
C GLU A 32 7.70 0.54 18.16
N GLU A 33 6.80 -0.26 18.73
CA GLU A 33 6.05 -1.27 17.99
C GLU A 33 5.07 -0.59 17.04
N VAL A 34 5.07 -1.01 15.77
CA VAL A 34 4.17 -0.47 14.75
C VAL A 34 3.18 -1.53 14.32
N THR A 35 1.90 -1.17 14.38
CA THR A 35 0.81 -2.03 13.91
C THR A 35 0.72 -2.03 12.38
N VAL A 36 0.11 -3.08 11.82
CA VAL A 36 -0.19 -3.13 10.38
C VAL A 36 -1.05 -1.93 9.95
N ARG A 37 -2.01 -1.52 10.79
CA ARG A 37 -2.87 -0.36 10.55
C ARG A 37 -2.04 0.92 10.36
N GLN A 38 -1.10 1.20 11.27
CA GLN A 38 -0.24 2.40 11.18
C GLN A 38 0.67 2.37 9.94
N MET A 39 1.23 1.22 9.58
CA MET A 39 2.01 1.09 8.35
C MET A 39 1.16 1.37 7.11
N LEU A 40 -0.08 0.88 7.10
CA LEU A 40 -1.02 1.05 6.00
C LEU A 40 -1.44 2.53 5.87
N ASP A 41 -1.77 3.20 6.98
CA ASP A 41 -2.14 4.62 7.02
C ASP A 41 -1.00 5.51 6.51
N LYS A 42 0.23 5.24 6.94
CA LYS A 42 1.41 5.97 6.45
C LYS A 42 1.62 5.77 4.96
N SER A 43 1.37 4.56 4.45
CA SER A 43 1.52 4.25 3.03
C SER A 43 0.41 4.90 2.19
N ALA A 44 -0.79 5.03 2.74
CA ALA A 44 -1.93 5.68 2.08
C ALA A 44 -1.65 7.17 1.80
N GLN A 45 -0.97 7.86 2.72
CA GLN A 45 -0.68 9.29 2.63
C GLN A 45 0.20 9.65 1.44
N THR A 46 1.09 8.76 1.01
CA THR A 46 2.04 9.01 -0.07
C THR A 46 1.67 8.30 -1.36
N LEU A 47 0.55 7.58 -1.39
CA LEU A 47 0.22 6.67 -2.48
C LEU A 47 -0.02 7.40 -3.80
N ALA A 48 -0.85 8.46 -3.77
CA ALA A 48 -1.20 9.22 -4.97
C ALA A 48 0.05 9.81 -5.64
N ASP A 49 0.88 10.51 -4.86
CA ASP A 49 2.12 11.13 -5.36
C ASP A 49 3.13 10.09 -5.88
N SER A 50 3.11 8.86 -5.36
CA SER A 50 4.09 7.82 -5.73
C SER A 50 3.76 7.11 -7.05
N TYR A 51 2.54 7.25 -7.56
CA TYR A 51 2.02 6.48 -8.70
C TYR A 51 1.16 7.31 -9.66
N GLU A 52 1.30 8.65 -9.64
CA GLU A 52 0.54 9.58 -10.49
C GLU A 52 0.58 9.20 -11.99
N ASP A 53 1.74 8.75 -12.48
CA ASP A 53 1.94 8.32 -13.87
C ASP A 53 1.56 6.85 -14.14
N GLU A 54 1.14 6.09 -13.11
CA GLU A 54 0.85 4.66 -13.17
C GLU A 54 -0.55 4.32 -12.60
N PRO A 55 -1.66 4.86 -13.13
CA PRO A 55 -3.00 4.76 -12.51
C PRO A 55 -3.52 3.31 -12.35
N VAL A 56 -3.15 2.40 -13.26
CA VAL A 56 -3.52 0.98 -13.17
C VAL A 56 -2.80 0.28 -12.01
N VAL A 57 -1.57 0.69 -11.73
CA VAL A 57 -0.78 0.18 -10.60
C VAL A 57 -1.33 0.74 -9.29
N GLU A 58 -1.62 2.05 -9.25
CA GLU A 58 -2.23 2.69 -8.10
C GLU A 58 -3.53 2.00 -7.70
N ALA A 59 -4.42 1.74 -8.65
CA ALA A 59 -5.69 1.04 -8.41
C ALA A 59 -5.49 -0.35 -7.79
N ALA A 60 -4.52 -1.13 -8.27
CA ALA A 60 -4.26 -2.47 -7.72
C ALA A 60 -3.66 -2.43 -6.30
N ILE A 61 -2.85 -1.41 -6.00
CA ILE A 61 -2.36 -1.18 -4.64
C ILE A 61 -3.52 -0.76 -3.73
N ARG A 62 -4.38 0.16 -4.18
CA ARG A 62 -5.57 0.61 -3.44
C ARG A 62 -6.49 -0.56 -3.10
N ASP A 63 -6.76 -1.45 -4.05
CA ASP A 63 -7.57 -2.67 -3.81
C ASP A 63 -6.98 -3.54 -2.68
N SER A 64 -5.66 -3.79 -2.73
CA SER A 64 -4.96 -4.55 -1.69
C SER A 64 -5.03 -3.87 -0.32
N MET A 65 -4.93 -2.54 -0.27
CA MET A 65 -5.06 -1.75 0.95
C MET A 65 -6.49 -1.80 1.49
N GLY A 66 -7.49 -1.63 0.61
CA GLY A 66 -8.90 -1.67 0.96
C GLY A 66 -9.30 -2.98 1.62
N ILE A 67 -8.91 -4.12 1.01
CA ILE A 67 -9.12 -5.45 1.58
C ILE A 67 -8.45 -5.59 2.96
N THR A 68 -7.24 -5.06 3.11
CA THR A 68 -6.51 -5.13 4.39
C THR A 68 -7.19 -4.29 5.47
N TYR A 69 -7.61 -3.06 5.16
CA TYR A 69 -8.41 -2.23 6.05
C TYR A 69 -9.71 -2.93 6.46
N GLN A 70 -10.42 -3.53 5.50
CA GLN A 70 -11.64 -4.28 5.77
C GLN A 70 -11.41 -5.43 6.76
N ASN A 71 -10.34 -6.20 6.57
CA ASN A 71 -9.96 -7.30 7.48
C ASN A 71 -9.58 -6.80 8.89
N LEU A 72 -9.10 -5.56 9.01
CA LEU A 72 -8.79 -4.91 10.28
C LEU A 72 -10.01 -4.24 10.94
N GLY A 73 -11.19 -4.30 10.32
CA GLY A 73 -12.42 -3.63 10.80
C GLY A 73 -12.45 -2.11 10.53
N ALA A 74 -11.53 -1.62 9.71
CA ALA A 74 -11.38 -0.21 9.34
C ALA A 74 -12.22 0.12 8.11
N TYR A 75 -13.54 0.10 8.24
CA TYR A 75 -14.44 0.16 7.09
C TYR A 75 -14.41 1.49 6.33
N ASP A 76 -14.30 2.62 7.03
CA ASP A 76 -14.22 3.95 6.40
C ASP A 76 -12.98 4.09 5.52
N GLU A 77 -11.83 3.58 5.97
CA GLU A 77 -10.62 3.56 5.15
C GLU A 77 -10.70 2.53 4.03
N ALA A 78 -11.32 1.37 4.28
CA ALA A 78 -11.55 0.39 3.24
C ALA A 78 -12.35 0.99 2.07
N GLU A 79 -13.45 1.70 2.36
CA GLU A 79 -14.30 2.34 1.33
C GLU A 79 -13.55 3.41 0.53
N ARG A 80 -12.62 4.16 1.14
CA ARG A 80 -11.79 5.14 0.41
C ARG A 80 -10.82 4.50 -0.58
N HIS A 81 -10.54 3.22 -0.42
CA HIS A 81 -9.54 2.49 -1.20
C HIS A 81 -10.16 1.42 -2.13
N LEU A 82 -11.34 0.92 -1.81
CA LEU A 82 -12.13 0.05 -2.68
C LEU A 82 -12.92 0.95 -3.65
N ALA A 83 -12.48 1.00 -4.91
CA ALA A 83 -13.18 1.71 -6.00
C ALA A 83 -14.13 0.77 -6.75
#